data_AF-A0A838LND9-F1
#
_entry.id   AF-A0A838LND9-F1
#
_cell.length_a   1.000
_cell.length_b   1.000
_cell.length_c   1.000
_cell.angle_alpha   90.00
_cell.angle_beta   90.00
_cell.angle_gamma   90.00
#
_symmetry.space_group_name_H-M   'P 1'
#
loop_
_entity.id
_entity.type
_entity.pdbx_description
1 polymer ?
#
loop_
_entity_poly.entity_id
_entity_poly.type
_entity_poly.pdbx_seq_one_letter_code
_entity_poly.pdbx_strand_id
1 'polypeptide(L)'
;MDTTTRTCAAGLALLATASLTGLVAPAGAAPAERATQRLSTTLRPSGDVDGSGTATLTLNKARRTVCATITWRNIEAPDAAHIHRASDGGIVVDLHGSVTGGPRCATGVPKRTIARILAHPRRYYVNVHNPTYPAGAIQGTLHR
;
A
#
# COMPACT_ATOMS: atom_id res chain seq x y z
N MET A 1 -40.44 32.69 76.50
CA MET A 1 -40.87 33.07 75.15
C MET A 1 -39.77 33.94 74.55
N ASP A 2 -38.69 33.35 74.03
CA ASP A 2 -38.26 33.61 72.66
C ASP A 2 -37.18 32.61 72.25
N THR A 3 -37.13 32.35 70.95
CA THR A 3 -36.58 31.20 70.26
C THR A 3 -35.11 31.45 69.86
N THR A 4 -34.27 30.42 69.71
CA THR A 4 -33.41 30.20 68.50
C THR A 4 -32.42 29.03 68.69
N THR A 5 -32.56 28.09 67.76
CA THR A 5 -31.79 26.87 67.47
C THR A 5 -30.36 27.15 67.00
N ARG A 6 -29.40 26.21 67.25
CA ARG A 6 -28.41 25.75 66.25
C ARG A 6 -27.55 24.60 66.78
N THR A 7 -27.70 23.44 66.16
CA THR A 7 -26.79 22.29 66.23
C THR A 7 -25.70 22.43 65.15
N CYS A 8 -24.46 22.06 65.47
CA CYS A 8 -23.41 21.72 64.50
C CYS A 8 -22.65 20.50 65.03
N ALA A 9 -22.82 19.36 64.37
CA ALA A 9 -22.01 18.17 64.55
C ALA A 9 -21.03 18.06 63.37
N ALA A 10 -19.74 17.89 63.66
CA ALA A 10 -18.77 17.34 62.71
C ALA A 10 -17.50 16.87 63.44
N GLY A 11 -17.25 15.56 63.40
CA GLY A 11 -15.96 14.93 63.69
C GLY A 11 -15.97 13.57 63.00
N LEU A 12 -15.21 13.40 61.91
CA LEU A 12 -13.94 12.65 61.83
C LEU A 12 -14.11 11.19 62.30
N ALA A 13 -13.70 10.13 61.61
CA ALA A 13 -12.54 9.90 60.74
C ALA A 13 -12.72 8.47 60.13
N LEU A 14 -12.44 8.25 58.84
CA LEU A 14 -11.22 7.59 58.31
C LEU A 14 -11.17 6.04 58.50
N LEU A 15 -11.13 5.27 57.39
CA LEU A 15 -9.99 4.42 56.97
C LEU A 15 -10.34 3.32 55.93
N ALA A 16 -9.50 3.28 54.88
CA ALA A 16 -8.97 2.13 54.11
C ALA A 16 -9.94 1.20 53.32
N THR A 17 -9.74 0.92 52.02
CA THR A 17 -8.68 0.08 51.43
C THR A 17 -8.72 0.21 49.88
N ALA A 18 -7.61 0.51 49.20
CA ALA A 18 -6.70 -0.41 48.50
C ALA A 18 -7.25 -1.10 47.22
N SER A 19 -6.90 -0.49 46.08
CA SER A 19 -6.31 -1.11 44.87
C SER A 19 -7.07 -2.21 44.09
N LEU A 20 -7.70 -1.83 42.98
CA LEU A 20 -7.78 -2.68 41.78
C LEU A 20 -7.04 -2.02 40.61
N THR A 21 -5.76 -2.33 40.48
CA THR A 21 -4.98 -2.12 39.25
C THR A 21 -5.30 -3.21 38.25
N GLY A 22 -5.79 -2.84 37.07
CA GLY A 22 -6.02 -3.79 35.99
C GLY A 22 -6.57 -3.19 34.70
N LEU A 23 -6.05 -2.03 34.26
CA LEU A 23 -6.27 -1.60 32.87
C LEU A 23 -5.33 -2.40 31.97
N VAL A 24 -5.81 -3.52 31.43
CA VAL A 24 -5.12 -4.20 30.33
C VAL A 24 -5.48 -3.48 29.04
N ALA A 25 -4.59 -2.62 28.57
CA ALA A 25 -4.50 -2.23 27.16
C ALA A 25 -3.02 -1.95 26.87
N PRO A 26 -2.44 -2.55 25.82
CA PRO A 26 -2.90 -2.24 24.47
C PRO A 26 -2.83 -3.43 23.50
N ALA A 27 -3.94 -3.77 22.85
CA ALA A 27 -3.89 -4.44 21.55
C ALA A 27 -4.25 -3.43 20.46
N GLY A 28 -3.46 -2.35 20.37
CA GLY A 28 -3.53 -1.39 19.28
C GLY A 28 -2.89 -1.96 18.02
N ALA A 29 -3.47 -3.00 17.43
CA ALA A 29 -3.08 -3.47 16.11
C ALA A 29 -3.91 -2.73 15.03
N ALA A 30 -3.48 -1.53 14.65
CA ALA A 30 -3.61 -0.96 13.30
C ALA A 30 -2.95 0.43 13.26
N PRO A 31 -1.96 0.65 12.37
CA PRO A 31 -2.31 1.23 11.07
C PRO A 31 -1.37 0.76 9.95
N ALA A 32 -1.35 -0.53 9.61
CA ALA A 32 -0.63 -0.97 8.40
C ALA A 32 -1.38 -0.59 7.11
N GLU A 33 -2.69 -0.32 7.18
CA GLU A 33 -3.51 0.06 6.03
C GLU A 33 -3.29 1.51 5.56
N ARG A 34 -2.97 2.42 6.48
CA ARG A 34 -2.88 3.88 6.20
C ARG A 34 -1.64 4.31 5.41
N ALA A 35 -0.61 3.47 5.28
CA ALA A 35 0.64 3.80 4.56
C ALA A 35 0.67 3.26 3.12
N THR A 36 -0.48 3.26 2.47
CA THR A 36 -0.64 2.77 1.10
C THR A 36 -0.66 3.95 0.14
N GLN A 37 0.19 3.94 -0.89
CA GLN A 37 0.27 5.00 -1.90
C GLN A 37 -0.04 4.44 -3.28
N ARG A 38 -0.82 5.18 -4.06
CA ARG A 38 -1.23 4.80 -5.41
C ARG A 38 -0.32 5.45 -6.45
N LEU A 39 -0.01 4.69 -7.49
CA LEU A 39 0.63 5.18 -8.72
C LEU A 39 -0.16 4.64 -9.91
N SER A 40 -0.07 5.29 -11.06
CA SER A 40 -0.74 4.83 -12.27
C SER A 40 0.03 5.19 -13.53
N THR A 41 -0.34 4.55 -14.64
CA THR A 41 0.16 4.89 -15.97
C THR A 41 -0.78 4.38 -17.07
N THR A 42 -0.76 5.07 -18.21
CA THR A 42 -1.29 4.57 -19.47
C THR A 42 -0.20 3.80 -20.18
N LEU A 43 -0.50 2.58 -20.61
CA LEU A 43 0.40 1.73 -21.36
C LEU A 43 0.23 1.99 -22.86
N ARG A 44 1.34 2.19 -23.55
CA ARG A 44 1.44 2.48 -24.98
C ARG A 44 2.31 1.43 -25.67
N PRO A 45 2.25 1.32 -27.00
CA PRO A 45 3.10 0.41 -27.78
C PRO A 45 4.58 0.51 -27.39
N SER A 46 5.18 -0.65 -27.11
CA SER A 46 6.64 -0.83 -27.01
C SER A 46 7.16 -1.96 -27.88
N GLY A 47 6.27 -2.87 -28.30
CA GLY A 47 6.52 -3.90 -29.29
C GLY A 47 5.30 -4.09 -30.17
N ASP A 48 4.12 -4.20 -29.56
CA ASP A 48 2.85 -4.34 -30.28
C ASP A 48 2.28 -2.99 -30.67
N VAL A 49 2.16 -2.72 -31.98
CA VAL A 49 1.98 -1.37 -32.54
C VAL A 49 0.61 -0.76 -32.29
N ASP A 50 -0.41 -1.58 -32.11
CA ASP A 50 -1.79 -1.15 -31.80
C ASP A 50 -2.21 -1.49 -30.37
N GLY A 51 -1.29 -2.06 -29.58
CA GLY A 51 -1.47 -2.41 -28.19
C GLY A 51 -1.70 -1.20 -27.28
N SER A 52 -2.57 -1.36 -26.30
CA SER A 52 -2.83 -0.32 -25.30
C SER A 52 -3.26 -0.89 -23.95
N GLY A 53 -3.18 -0.08 -22.89
CA GLY A 53 -3.62 -0.52 -21.57
C GLY A 53 -3.52 0.55 -20.49
N THR A 54 -3.81 0.15 -19.26
CA THR A 54 -3.56 0.96 -18.06
C THR A 54 -3.01 0.08 -16.95
N ALA A 55 -2.19 0.66 -16.07
CA ALA A 55 -1.76 0.01 -14.84
C ALA A 55 -2.04 0.92 -13.64
N THR A 56 -2.69 0.38 -12.62
CA THR A 56 -2.88 1.04 -11.33
C THR A 56 -2.18 0.22 -10.25
N LEU A 57 -1.28 0.86 -9.51
CA LEU A 57 -0.45 0.22 -8.50
C LEU A 57 -0.77 0.77 -7.12
N THR A 58 -0.68 -0.10 -6.13
CA THR A 58 -0.90 0.17 -4.71
C THR A 58 0.32 -0.33 -3.95
N LEU A 59 1.13 0.59 -3.45
CA LEU A 59 2.41 0.29 -2.82
C LEU A 59 2.28 0.48 -1.30
N ASN A 60 2.63 -0.57 -0.55
CA ASN A 60 2.65 -0.53 0.90
C ASN A 60 4.05 -0.92 1.41
N LYS A 61 4.81 0.11 1.82
CA LYS A 61 6.19 -0.05 2.32
C LYS A 61 6.24 -0.85 3.61
N ALA A 62 5.27 -0.67 4.51
CA ALA A 62 5.24 -1.35 5.80
C ALA A 62 5.05 -2.87 5.61
N ARG A 63 4.12 -3.25 4.72
CA ARG A 63 3.79 -4.62 4.38
C ARG A 63 4.72 -5.25 3.35
N ARG A 64 5.64 -4.48 2.75
CA ARG A 64 6.53 -4.93 1.67
C ARG A 64 5.75 -5.49 0.47
N THR A 65 4.62 -4.85 0.14
CA THR A 65 3.74 -5.28 -0.95
C THR A 65 3.61 -4.22 -2.03
N VAL A 66 3.50 -4.68 -3.28
CA VAL A 66 3.12 -3.88 -4.44
C VAL A 66 2.02 -4.63 -5.17
N CYS A 67 0.80 -4.13 -5.09
CA CYS A 67 -0.35 -4.69 -5.79
C CYS A 67 -0.60 -3.93 -7.08
N ALA A 68 -0.92 -4.63 -8.17
CA ALA A 68 -1.22 -4.01 -9.44
C ALA A 68 -2.49 -4.58 -10.07
N THR A 69 -3.28 -3.70 -10.66
CA THR A 69 -4.36 -4.01 -11.59
C THR A 69 -3.94 -3.49 -12.95
N ILE A 70 -3.88 -4.39 -13.95
CA ILE A 70 -3.45 -4.06 -15.31
C ILE A 70 -4.59 -4.42 -16.27
N THR A 71 -4.93 -3.48 -17.14
CA THR A 71 -5.83 -3.72 -18.27
C THR A 71 -5.04 -3.61 -19.56
N TRP A 72 -5.42 -4.39 -20.56
CA TRP A 72 -4.76 -4.42 -21.85
C TRP A 72 -5.79 -4.66 -22.96
N ARG A 73 -5.47 -4.20 -24.16
CA ARG A 73 -6.26 -4.33 -25.40
C ARG A 73 -5.32 -4.47 -26.58
N ASN A 74 -5.75 -5.22 -27.59
CA ASN A 74 -5.04 -5.42 -28.86
C ASN A 74 -3.59 -5.87 -28.66
N ILE A 75 -3.41 -6.84 -27.75
CA ILE A 75 -2.15 -7.59 -27.61
C ILE A 75 -2.51 -9.05 -27.43
N GLU A 76 -1.60 -9.95 -27.76
CA GLU A 76 -1.72 -11.35 -27.35
C GLU A 76 -1.73 -11.48 -25.82
N ALA A 77 -2.31 -12.59 -25.34
CA ALA A 77 -2.46 -12.88 -23.92
C ALA A 77 -1.13 -12.68 -23.16
N PRO A 78 -1.06 -11.74 -22.20
CA PRO A 78 0.16 -11.48 -21.46
C PRO A 78 0.53 -12.62 -20.52
N ASP A 79 1.82 -12.89 -20.43
CA ASP A 79 2.39 -13.88 -19.52
C ASP A 79 3.23 -13.25 -18.40
N ALA A 80 3.64 -11.99 -18.50
CA ALA A 80 4.38 -11.31 -17.45
C ALA A 80 4.15 -9.80 -17.43
N ALA A 81 4.40 -9.20 -16.26
CA ALA A 81 4.50 -7.75 -16.12
C ALA A 81 5.54 -7.41 -15.05
N HIS A 82 6.25 -6.32 -15.25
CA HIS A 82 7.31 -5.88 -14.35
C HIS A 82 7.26 -4.38 -14.14
N ILE A 83 7.75 -3.93 -12.98
CA ILE A 83 8.26 -2.56 -12.83
C ILE A 83 9.74 -2.59 -13.18
N HIS A 84 10.13 -1.80 -14.18
CA HIS A 84 11.52 -1.61 -14.58
C HIS A 84 12.03 -0.25 -14.13
N ARG A 85 13.35 -0.15 -13.98
CA ARG A 85 14.05 1.13 -13.81
C ARG A 85 14.35 1.73 -15.18
N ALA A 86 14.04 3.00 -15.36
CA ALA A 86 14.18 3.69 -16.64
C ALA A 86 15.63 3.86 -17.11
N SER A 87 16.61 3.85 -16.20
CA SER A 87 18.02 4.12 -16.55
C SER A 87 18.73 2.95 -17.23
N ASP A 88 18.35 1.73 -16.90
CA ASP A 88 19.07 0.50 -17.31
C ASP A 88 18.13 -0.62 -17.75
N GLY A 89 16.81 -0.44 -17.69
CA GLY A 89 15.83 -1.48 -17.99
C GLY A 89 15.81 -2.61 -16.96
N GLY A 90 16.49 -2.48 -15.82
CA GLY A 90 16.53 -3.52 -14.80
C GLY A 90 15.17 -3.73 -14.12
N ILE A 91 14.77 -4.98 -13.96
CA ILE A 91 13.54 -5.35 -13.22
C ILE A 91 13.73 -5.03 -11.74
N VAL A 92 12.79 -4.30 -11.15
CA VAL A 92 12.80 -3.95 -9.72
C VAL A 92 11.65 -4.55 -8.93
N VAL A 93 10.54 -4.90 -9.60
CA VAL A 93 9.40 -5.62 -9.02
C VAL A 93 8.85 -6.54 -10.09
N ASP A 94 8.68 -7.81 -9.75
CA ASP A 94 7.92 -8.77 -10.54
C ASP A 94 6.43 -8.69 -10.20
N LEU A 95 5.61 -8.37 -11.21
CA LEU A 95 4.16 -8.25 -11.13
C LEU A 95 3.44 -9.39 -11.85
N HIS A 96 4.12 -10.46 -12.29
CA HIS A 96 3.62 -11.54 -13.15
C HIS A 96 2.14 -11.91 -12.92
N GLY A 97 1.75 -12.12 -11.68
CA GLY A 97 0.38 -12.49 -11.33
C GLY A 97 -0.72 -11.46 -11.67
N SER A 98 -0.38 -10.20 -11.92
CA SER A 98 -1.32 -9.11 -12.16
C SER A 98 -1.93 -9.09 -13.57
N VAL A 99 -1.38 -9.86 -14.52
CA VAL A 99 -1.88 -9.92 -15.90
C VAL A 99 -2.62 -11.21 -16.24
N THR A 100 -2.52 -12.24 -15.40
CA THR A 100 -3.08 -13.59 -15.64
C THR A 100 -4.30 -13.94 -14.76
N GLY A 101 -4.81 -13.03 -13.92
CA GLY A 101 -5.93 -13.36 -13.02
C GLY A 101 -6.43 -12.25 -12.10
N GLY A 102 -6.38 -11.00 -12.54
CA GLY A 102 -6.87 -9.84 -11.78
C GLY A 102 -5.85 -9.25 -10.79
N PRO A 103 -6.30 -8.39 -9.85
CA PRO A 103 -5.39 -7.69 -8.95
C PRO A 103 -4.58 -8.67 -8.10
N ARG A 104 -3.26 -8.68 -8.27
CA ARG A 104 -2.33 -9.46 -7.46
C ARG A 104 -1.23 -8.60 -6.87
N CYS A 105 -0.61 -9.10 -5.81
CA CYS A 105 0.43 -8.40 -5.07
C CYS A 105 1.75 -9.14 -5.13
N ALA A 106 2.80 -8.44 -5.56
CA ALA A 106 4.17 -8.80 -5.27
C ALA A 106 4.39 -8.64 -3.76
N THR A 107 4.91 -9.68 -3.10
CA THR A 107 5.23 -9.66 -1.67
C THR A 107 6.74 -9.73 -1.46
N GLY A 108 7.22 -9.39 -0.26
CA GLY A 108 8.64 -9.42 0.04
C GLY A 108 9.48 -8.33 -0.64
N VAL A 109 8.87 -7.38 -1.35
CA VAL A 109 9.58 -6.29 -2.04
C VAL A 109 10.41 -5.49 -1.04
N PRO A 110 11.71 -5.23 -1.30
CA PRO A 110 12.54 -4.48 -0.36
C PRO A 110 11.96 -3.10 -0.05
N LYS A 111 11.90 -2.72 1.23
CA LYS A 111 11.37 -1.40 1.65
C LYS A 111 12.06 -0.23 0.93
N ARG A 112 13.38 -0.35 0.69
CA ARG A 112 14.17 0.62 -0.08
C ARG A 112 13.72 0.76 -1.53
N THR A 113 13.27 -0.33 -2.15
CA THR A 113 12.78 -0.32 -3.54
C THR A 113 11.45 0.41 -3.60
N ILE A 114 10.49 0.05 -2.73
CA ILE A 114 9.20 0.74 -2.63
C ILE A 114 9.41 2.24 -2.36
N ALA A 115 10.27 2.59 -1.40
CA ALA A 115 10.56 3.99 -1.07
C ALA A 115 11.08 4.79 -2.26
N ARG A 116 12.00 4.23 -3.07
CA ARG A 116 12.52 4.92 -4.26
C ARG A 116 11.49 5.08 -5.36
N ILE A 117 10.65 4.06 -5.60
CA ILE A 117 9.55 4.15 -6.57
C ILE A 117 8.60 5.28 -6.17
N LEU A 118 8.24 5.36 -4.89
CA LEU A 118 7.34 6.39 -4.38
C LEU A 118 7.96 7.80 -4.42
N ALA A 119 9.26 7.91 -4.13
CA ALA A 119 9.97 9.18 -4.17
C ALA A 119 10.13 9.71 -5.61
N HIS A 120 10.40 8.83 -6.57
CA HIS A 120 10.71 9.20 -7.96
C HIS A 120 9.99 8.30 -8.97
N PRO A 121 8.64 8.34 -9.04
CA PRO A 121 7.87 7.39 -9.85
C PRO A 121 8.26 7.44 -11.33
N ARG A 122 8.57 8.63 -11.85
CA ARG A 122 8.99 8.84 -13.24
C ARG A 122 10.35 8.21 -13.61
N ARG A 123 11.10 7.66 -12.65
CA ARG A 123 12.32 6.86 -12.90
C ARG A 123 12.01 5.37 -13.11
N TYR A 124 10.73 5.01 -13.16
CA TYR A 124 10.24 3.65 -13.28
C TYR A 124 9.10 3.57 -14.29
N TYR A 125 8.96 2.42 -14.92
CA TYR A 125 7.87 2.14 -15.85
C TYR A 125 7.34 0.73 -15.65
N VAL A 126 6.06 0.53 -15.97
CA VAL A 126 5.45 -0.80 -16.08
C VAL A 126 5.68 -1.28 -17.50
N ASN A 127 6.07 -2.54 -17.66
CA ASN A 127 6.16 -3.23 -18.94
C ASN A 127 5.35 -4.52 -18.86
N VAL A 128 4.58 -4.83 -19.91
CA VAL A 128 3.74 -6.02 -20.04
C VAL A 128 4.26 -6.84 -21.21
N HIS A 129 4.49 -8.13 -20.98
CA HIS A 129 5.12 -9.05 -21.91
C HIS A 129 4.13 -10.15 -22.32
N ASN A 130 4.36 -10.71 -23.50
CA ASN A 130 3.74 -11.94 -23.99
C ASN A 130 4.79 -12.71 -24.82
N PRO A 131 4.52 -13.96 -25.24
CA PRO A 131 5.48 -14.77 -25.98
C PRO A 131 5.98 -14.14 -27.29
N THR A 132 5.12 -13.37 -27.96
CA THR A 132 5.45 -12.67 -29.22
C THR A 132 6.33 -11.44 -28.98
N TYR A 133 6.13 -10.72 -27.88
CA TYR A 133 6.88 -9.54 -27.49
C TYR A 133 7.56 -9.74 -26.12
N PRO A 134 8.62 -10.58 -26.04
CA PRO A 134 9.30 -10.87 -24.78
C PRO A 134 10.04 -9.64 -24.21
N ALA A 135 10.39 -8.65 -25.05
CA ALA A 135 10.94 -7.37 -24.59
C ALA A 135 9.86 -6.40 -24.06
N GLY A 136 8.57 -6.68 -24.30
CA GLY A 136 7.44 -5.86 -23.87
C GLY A 136 6.51 -5.50 -25.02
N ALA A 137 5.25 -5.94 -24.95
CA ALA A 137 4.20 -5.57 -25.89
C ALA A 137 3.79 -4.10 -25.69
N ILE A 138 3.54 -3.70 -24.44
CA ILE A 138 3.12 -2.35 -24.05
C ILE A 138 3.80 -1.90 -22.75
N GLN A 139 4.08 -0.61 -22.62
CA GLN A 139 4.73 -0.03 -21.44
C GLN A 139 4.27 1.39 -21.10
N GLY A 140 4.53 1.84 -19.87
CA GLY A 140 4.19 3.19 -19.43
C GLY A 140 4.95 3.66 -18.19
N THR A 141 5.41 4.91 -18.19
CA THR A 141 6.11 5.55 -17.06
C THR A 141 5.16 5.77 -15.89
N LEU A 142 5.58 5.54 -14.65
CA LEU A 142 4.72 5.71 -13.48
C LEU A 142 4.53 7.19 -13.10
N HIS A 143 3.29 7.51 -12.74
CA HIS A 143 2.86 8.82 -12.23
C HIS A 143 2.11 8.66 -10.91
N ARG A 144 1.96 9.77 -10.17
CA ARG A 144 1.12 9.83 -8.96
C ARG A 144 -0.34 10.02 -9.35
#